data_AF-D1QSN3-F1
#
_entry.id   AF-D1QSN3-F1
#
_cell.length_a   1.000
_cell.length_b   1.000
_cell.length_c   1.000
_cell.angle_alpha   90.00
_cell.angle_beta   90.00
_cell.angle_gamma   90.00
#
_symmetry.space_group_name_H-M   'P 1'
#
loop_
_entity.id
_entity.type
_entity.pdbx_description
1 polymer ?
#
loop_
_entity_poly.entity_id
_entity_poly.type
_entity_poly.pdbx_seq_one_letter_code
_entity_poly.pdbx_strand_id
1 'polypeptide(L)'
;METINFKELEIKNIDGTTQKVDIAKDMANVLYYSTNSIAAVSTALDIYKVGRATLDAETAIAVKEVLKKNFTAIVQLALNPILDEIINADAATY
;
A
#
# COMPACT_ATOMS: atom_id res chain seq x y z
N MET A 1 0.23 -9.19 -10.55
CA MET A 1 -0.20 -9.29 -9.15
C MET A 1 1.03 -9.37 -8.27
N GLU A 2 1.29 -8.35 -7.46
CA GLU A 2 2.43 -8.30 -6.55
C GLU A 2 1.96 -8.36 -5.10
N THR A 3 2.79 -8.94 -4.23
CA THR A 3 2.50 -9.03 -2.79
C THR A 3 3.32 -8.02 -2.02
N ILE A 4 2.65 -7.08 -1.38
CA ILE A 4 3.29 -6.03 -0.58
C ILE A 4 3.40 -6.49 0.87
N ASN A 5 4.57 -6.27 1.49
CA ASN A 5 4.80 -6.50 2.92
C ASN A 5 4.78 -5.18 3.71
N PHE A 6 3.65 -4.90 4.36
CA PHE A 6 3.43 -3.65 5.11
C PHE A 6 4.13 -3.63 6.47
N LYS A 7 4.67 -4.78 6.94
CA LYS A 7 5.46 -4.86 8.18
C LYS A 7 6.92 -4.43 8.01
N GLU A 8 7.39 -4.39 6.77
CA GLU A 8 8.79 -4.12 6.44
C GLU A 8 8.89 -3.13 5.30
N LEU A 9 8.09 -2.06 5.35
CA LEU A 9 8.17 -1.01 4.35
C LEU A 9 9.50 -0.28 4.49
N GLU A 10 10.29 -0.25 3.42
CA GLU A 10 11.54 0.52 3.40
C GLU A 10 11.22 2.00 3.15
N ILE A 11 11.67 2.86 4.07
CA ILE A 11 11.58 4.32 3.93
C ILE A 11 12.97 4.94 3.95
N LYS A 12 13.10 6.09 3.29
CA LYS A 12 14.34 6.87 3.27
C LYS A 12 14.28 8.01 4.28
N ASN A 13 15.31 8.09 5.13
CA ASN A 13 15.48 9.12 6.14
C ASN A 13 16.08 10.41 5.55
N ILE A 14 16.02 11.48 6.33
CA ILE A 14 16.56 12.80 5.93
C ILE A 14 18.08 12.79 5.71
N ASP A 15 18.80 11.92 6.42
CA ASP A 15 20.25 11.74 6.28
C ASP A 15 20.64 10.83 5.11
N GLY A 16 19.66 10.34 4.35
CA GLY A 16 19.84 9.46 3.21
C GLY A 16 19.91 7.97 3.53
N THR A 17 19.93 7.59 4.82
CA THR A 17 19.86 6.18 5.23
C THR A 17 18.47 5.59 4.98
N THR A 18 18.37 4.27 4.89
CA THR A 18 17.09 3.56 4.83
C THR A 18 16.78 2.87 6.15
N GLN A 19 15.49 2.73 6.44
CA GLN A 19 15.01 1.93 7.55
C GLN A 19 13.73 1.19 7.16
N LYS A 20 13.48 0.06 7.82
CA LYS A 20 12.22 -0.67 7.71
C LYS A 20 11.25 -0.20 8.78
N VAL A 21 10.02 0.07 8.40
CA VAL A 21 8.93 0.43 9.31
C VAL A 21 7.76 -0.54 9.16
N ASP A 22 7.13 -0.88 10.29
CA ASP A 22 5.88 -1.62 10.31
C ASP A 22 4.72 -0.63 10.32
N ILE A 23 3.98 -0.59 9.21
CA ILE A 23 2.76 0.22 9.05
C ILE A 23 1.53 -0.66 8.84
N ALA A 24 1.64 -1.98 9.03
CA ALA A 24 0.57 -2.90 8.65
C ALA A 24 -0.74 -2.59 9.38
N LYS A 25 -0.67 -2.40 10.69
CA LYS A 25 -1.86 -2.11 11.49
C LYS A 25 -2.49 -0.76 11.13
N ASP A 26 -1.66 0.25 10.89
CA ASP A 26 -2.12 1.59 10.52
C ASP A 26 -2.77 1.59 9.13
N MET A 27 -2.09 0.97 8.14
CA MET A 27 -2.62 0.78 6.79
C MET A 27 -3.94 0.01 6.81
N ALA A 28 -4.00 -1.11 7.53
CA ALA A 28 -5.22 -1.90 7.63
C ALA A 28 -6.38 -1.09 8.21
N ASN A 29 -6.19 -0.40 9.33
CA ASN A 29 -7.25 0.38 9.95
C ASN A 29 -7.72 1.52 9.04
N VAL A 30 -6.79 2.30 8.50
CA VAL A 30 -7.13 3.43 7.64
C VAL A 30 -7.87 2.95 6.39
N LEU A 31 -7.37 1.88 5.75
CA LEU A 31 -7.99 1.31 4.55
C LEU A 31 -9.38 0.77 4.85
N TYR A 32 -9.54 0.00 5.94
CA TYR A 32 -10.82 -0.59 6.32
C TYR A 32 -11.92 0.45 6.57
N TYR A 33 -11.59 1.58 7.20
CA TYR A 33 -12.57 2.61 7.55
C TYR A 33 -12.74 3.73 6.52
N SER A 34 -11.82 3.87 5.56
CA SER A 34 -11.79 5.03 4.65
C SER A 34 -11.92 4.68 3.17
N THR A 35 -11.85 3.41 2.79
CA THR A 35 -12.01 2.99 1.40
C THR A 35 -13.47 2.96 0.96
N ASN A 36 -13.71 3.29 -0.30
CA ASN A 36 -15.01 3.08 -0.96
C ASN A 36 -15.02 1.81 -1.84
N SER A 37 -13.91 1.08 -1.93
CA SER A 37 -13.79 -0.16 -2.70
C SER A 37 -13.97 -1.38 -1.80
N ILE A 38 -14.91 -2.26 -2.16
CA ILE A 38 -15.13 -3.53 -1.44
C ILE A 38 -13.89 -4.42 -1.51
N ALA A 39 -13.21 -4.47 -2.66
CA ALA A 39 -11.96 -5.25 -2.82
C ALA A 39 -10.85 -4.74 -1.88
N ALA A 40 -10.77 -3.42 -1.70
CA ALA A 40 -9.83 -2.81 -0.76
C ALA A 40 -10.17 -3.10 0.72
N VAL A 41 -11.44 -3.33 1.07
CA VAL A 41 -11.82 -3.79 2.43
C VAL A 41 -11.24 -5.18 2.70
N SER A 42 -11.35 -6.12 1.74
CA SER A 42 -10.74 -7.45 1.87
C SER A 42 -9.22 -7.36 2.04
N THR A 43 -8.57 -6.50 1.24
CA THR A 43 -7.15 -6.19 1.38
C THR A 43 -6.80 -5.68 2.77
N ALA A 44 -7.60 -4.78 3.35
CA ALA A 44 -7.36 -4.27 4.69
C ALA A 44 -7.38 -5.39 5.75
N LEU A 45 -8.27 -6.37 5.59
CA LEU A 45 -8.34 -7.53 6.49
C LEU A 45 -7.10 -8.43 6.38
N ASP A 46 -6.57 -8.64 5.18
CA ASP A 46 -5.35 -9.42 4.97
C ASP A 46 -4.13 -8.72 5.57
N ILE A 47 -4.00 -7.40 5.34
CA ILE A 47 -2.96 -6.59 5.97
C ILE A 47 -3.08 -6.69 7.50
N TYR A 48 -4.28 -6.59 8.07
CA TYR A 48 -4.47 -6.69 9.52
C TYR A 48 -4.01 -8.04 10.08
N LYS A 49 -4.38 -9.14 9.41
CA LYS A 49 -4.12 -10.50 9.90
C LYS A 49 -2.68 -10.92 9.73
N VAL A 50 -2.09 -10.71 8.55
CA VAL A 50 -0.78 -11.27 8.20
C VAL A 50 0.29 -10.20 7.96
N GLY A 51 -0.11 -8.94 7.75
CA GLY A 51 0.79 -7.83 7.45
C GLY A 51 1.16 -7.71 5.98
N ARG A 52 0.50 -8.48 5.11
CA ARG A 52 0.80 -8.58 3.68
C ARG A 52 -0.50 -8.65 2.91
N ALA A 53 -0.50 -8.15 1.68
CA ALA A 53 -1.61 -8.35 0.76
C ALA A 53 -1.11 -8.39 -0.68
N THR A 54 -1.78 -9.21 -1.49
CA THR A 54 -1.57 -9.29 -2.94
C THR A 54 -2.57 -8.37 -3.60
N LEU A 55 -2.11 -7.49 -4.49
CA LEU A 55 -2.96 -6.50 -5.15
C LEU A 55 -3.00 -6.73 -6.67
N ASP A 56 -4.18 -6.51 -7.23
CA ASP A 56 -4.38 -6.20 -8.65
C ASP A 56 -4.40 -4.69 -8.87
N ALA A 57 -4.55 -4.27 -10.13
CA ALA A 57 -4.55 -2.85 -10.50
C ALA A 57 -5.70 -2.07 -9.88
N GLU A 58 -6.93 -2.61 -9.88
CA GLU A 58 -8.11 -1.95 -9.31
C GLU A 58 -7.91 -1.70 -7.80
N THR A 59 -7.46 -2.71 -7.08
CA THR A 59 -7.22 -2.61 -5.64
C THR A 59 -6.05 -1.68 -5.34
N ALA A 60 -4.98 -1.71 -6.15
CA ALA A 60 -3.85 -0.81 -6.00
C ALA A 60 -4.24 0.67 -6.18
N ILE A 61 -5.14 0.98 -7.12
CA ILE A 61 -5.70 2.34 -7.28
C ILE A 61 -6.42 2.78 -6.00
N ALA A 62 -7.32 1.94 -5.47
CA ALA A 62 -8.06 2.26 -4.25
C ALA A 62 -7.14 2.45 -3.02
N VAL A 63 -6.13 1.60 -2.87
CA VAL A 63 -5.10 1.74 -1.83
C VAL A 63 -4.34 3.06 -2.00
N LYS A 64 -3.97 3.42 -3.23
CA LYS A 64 -3.25 4.67 -3.52
C LYS A 64 -4.07 5.92 -3.18
N GLU A 65 -5.38 5.90 -3.42
CA GLU A 65 -6.27 7.00 -3.05
C GLU A 65 -6.37 7.21 -1.53
N VAL A 66 -6.47 6.12 -0.78
CA VAL A 66 -6.49 6.15 0.69
C VAL A 66 -5.13 6.60 1.23
N LEU A 67 -4.04 6.07 0.66
CA LEU A 67 -2.67 6.42 1.02
C LEU A 67 -2.43 7.93 0.90
N LYS A 68 -2.84 8.54 -0.22
CA LYS A 68 -2.67 9.98 -0.50
C LYS A 68 -3.31 10.88 0.57
N LYS A 69 -4.46 10.47 1.13
CA LYS A 69 -5.26 11.28 2.05
C LYS A 69 -4.82 11.14 3.51
N ASN A 70 -4.22 10.01 3.88
CA ASN A 70 -4.10 9.61 5.29
C ASN A 70 -2.67 9.37 5.77
N PHE A 71 -1.69 9.24 4.88
CA PHE A 71 -0.31 8.93 5.25
C PHE A 71 0.64 10.07 4.93
N THR A 72 1.76 10.12 5.67
CA THR A 72 2.80 11.13 5.48
C THR A 72 3.48 10.98 4.12
N ALA A 73 4.06 12.07 3.61
CA ALA A 73 4.74 12.08 2.32
C ALA A 73 5.88 11.04 2.24
N ILE A 74 6.56 10.72 3.35
CA ILE A 74 7.64 9.72 3.37
C ILE A 74 7.10 8.31 3.11
N VAL A 75 5.96 7.95 3.71
CA VAL A 75 5.30 6.66 3.43
C VAL A 75 4.77 6.62 1.99
N GLN A 76 4.24 7.75 1.51
CA GLN A 76 3.79 7.86 0.11
C GLN A 76 4.93 7.67 -0.88
N LEU A 77 6.11 8.24 -0.62
CA LEU A 77 7.30 8.07 -1.47
C LEU A 77 7.74 6.60 -1.56
N ALA A 78 7.58 5.84 -0.47
CA ALA A 78 7.93 4.43 -0.45
C ALA A 78 6.91 3.52 -1.16
N LEU A 79 5.61 3.78 -0.96
CA LEU A 79 4.55 2.91 -1.50
C LEU A 79 4.10 3.27 -2.92
N ASN A 80 4.10 4.54 -3.31
CA ASN A 80 3.60 4.95 -4.63
C ASN A 80 4.32 4.23 -5.79
N PRO A 81 5.65 4.08 -5.81
CA PRO A 81 6.33 3.37 -6.90
C PRO A 81 5.87 1.91 -7.03
N ILE A 82 5.69 1.22 -5.90
CA ILE A 82 5.24 -0.18 -5.86
C ILE A 82 3.79 -0.28 -6.39
N LEU A 83 2.91 0.62 -5.95
CA LEU A 83 1.53 0.66 -6.42
C LEU A 83 1.45 1.03 -7.91
N ASP A 84 2.28 1.97 -8.37
CA ASP A 84 2.34 2.35 -9.78
C ASP A 84 2.84 1.21 -10.68
N GLU A 85 3.79 0.41 -10.22
CA GLU A 85 4.23 -0.78 -10.94
C GLU A 85 3.08 -1.78 -11.12
N ILE A 86 2.31 -2.04 -10.05
CA ILE A 86 1.14 -2.95 -10.10
C ILE A 86 0.08 -2.43 -11.07
N ILE A 87 -0.22 -1.14 -11.02
CA ILE A 87 -1.23 -0.50 -11.87
C ILE A 87 -0.80 -0.55 -13.34
N ASN A 88 0.47 -0.26 -13.62
CA ASN A 88 0.97 -0.17 -15.00
C ASN A 88 1.26 -1.55 -15.62
N ALA A 89 1.60 -2.57 -14.82
CA ALA A 89 1.81 -3.93 -15.31
C ALA A 89 0.54 -4.51 -15.96
N ASP A 90 -0.64 -4.17 -15.42
CA ASP A 90 -1.94 -4.56 -15.96
C ASP A 90 -2.29 -3.80 -17.26
N ALA A 91 -1.87 -2.54 -17.36
CA ALA A 91 -2.08 -1.73 -18.58
C ALA A 91 -1.23 -2.19 -19.78
N ALA A 92 -0.09 -2.84 -19.54
CA ALA A 92 0.81 -3.35 -20.58
C ALA A 92 0.37 -4.71 -21.17
N THR A 93 -0.71 -5.31 -20.65
CA THR A 93 -1.19 -6.63 -21.10
C THR A 93 -2.25 -6.56 -22.22
N TYR A 94 -2.49 -5.37 -22.78
CA TYR A 94 -3.43 -5.10 -23.87
C TYR A 94 -2.76 -4.44 -25.08
#